data_AF-A0A437A7U3-F1
#
_entry.id   AF-A0A437A7U3-F1
#
_cell.length_a   1.000
_cell.length_b   1.000
_cell.length_c   1.000
_cell.angle_alpha   90.00
_cell.angle_beta   90.00
_cell.angle_gamma   90.00
#
_symmetry.space_group_name_H-M   'P 1'
#
loop_
_entity.id
_entity.type
_entity.pdbx_description
1 polymer ?
#
loop_
_entity_poly.entity_id
_entity_poly.type
_entity_poly.pdbx_seq_one_letter_code
_entity_poly.pdbx_strand_id
1 'polypeptide(L)'
;MWIEFDPISGKPYIIKIFCGGVNAISGEPEVEMAEAKKRQDDFLAEKKSIQDYVLVPGQPWLDGSATGPGKVHQFIATALGKGKTVEAQITGVEDIGGLQSHITPQFPTPFKPIPKGAIQLMIRTLKGKVIVINASPTWQINNL
;
A
#
# COMPACT_ATOMS: atom_id res chain seq x y z
N MET A 1 3.06 -13.11 17.66
CA MET A 1 3.46 -11.69 17.84
C MET A 1 2.64 -10.88 16.85
N TRP A 2 2.13 -9.70 17.23
CA TRP A 2 1.38 -8.83 16.31
C TRP A 2 1.77 -7.37 16.54
N ILE A 3 1.54 -6.53 15.53
CA ILE A 3 1.86 -5.10 15.50
C ILE A 3 0.59 -4.34 15.16
N GLU A 4 0.21 -3.39 16.00
CA GLU A 4 -0.88 -2.44 15.73
C GLU A 4 -0.35 -1.20 14.99
N PHE A 5 -1.14 -0.67 14.06
CA PHE A 5 -0.89 0.60 13.40
C PHE A 5 -1.88 1.66 13.91
N ASP A 6 -1.38 2.60 14.70
CA ASP A 6 -2.14 3.74 15.20
C ASP A 6 -1.66 5.05 14.53
N PRO A 7 -2.33 5.52 13.46
CA PRO A 7 -1.92 6.73 12.75
C PRO A 7 -2.26 8.00 13.54
N ILE A 8 -1.29 8.91 13.64
CA ILE A 8 -1.47 10.21 14.30
C ILE A 8 -2.64 10.97 13.68
N SER A 9 -3.69 11.19 14.50
CA SER A 9 -4.92 11.90 14.10
C SER A 9 -5.59 11.31 12.85
N GLY A 10 -5.46 9.99 12.61
CA GLY A 10 -6.06 9.32 11.45
C GLY A 10 -5.42 9.67 10.11
N LYS A 11 -4.24 10.34 10.11
CA LYS A 11 -3.55 10.69 8.87
C LYS A 11 -3.14 9.45 8.09
N PRO A 12 -3.27 9.44 6.76
CA PRO A 12 -2.84 8.29 5.98
C PRO A 12 -1.32 8.14 5.94
N TYR A 13 -0.85 6.90 6.04
CA TYR A 13 0.54 6.51 5.84
C TYR A 13 0.61 5.33 4.90
N ILE A 14 1.66 5.26 4.10
CA ILE A 14 2.09 4.00 3.49
C ILE A 14 3.23 3.43 4.34
N ILE A 15 3.17 2.13 4.61
CA ILE A 15 4.21 1.43 5.35
C ILE A 15 4.71 0.27 4.50
N LYS A 16 6.00 0.27 4.16
CA LYS A 16 6.68 -0.91 3.62
C LYS A 16 7.30 -1.68 4.78
N ILE A 17 7.09 -2.98 4.81
CA ILE A 17 7.53 -3.85 5.91
C ILE A 17 8.43 -4.91 5.32
N PHE A 18 9.58 -5.17 5.94
CA PHE A 18 10.56 -6.14 5.46
C PHE A 18 10.93 -7.13 6.56
N CYS A 19 11.17 -8.38 6.17
CA CYS A 19 11.67 -9.46 7.02
C CYS A 19 13.06 -9.86 6.50
N GLY A 20 14.12 -9.40 7.17
CA GLY A 20 15.50 -9.56 6.67
C GLY A 20 15.67 -9.00 5.26
N GLY A 21 15.23 -7.75 5.04
CA GLY A 21 15.36 -7.11 3.73
C GLY A 21 14.47 -7.67 2.62
N VAL A 22 13.58 -8.63 2.90
CA VAL A 22 12.56 -9.08 1.93
C VAL A 22 11.23 -8.42 2.26
N ASN A 23 10.62 -7.75 1.29
CA ASN A 23 9.34 -7.08 1.47
C ASN A 23 8.24 -8.10 1.82
N ALA A 24 7.54 -7.89 2.94
CA ALA A 24 6.56 -8.83 3.48
C ALA A 24 5.28 -8.92 2.64
N ILE A 25 5.04 -7.96 1.73
CA ILE A 25 3.82 -7.88 0.90
C ILE A 25 4.10 -8.43 -0.50
N SER A 26 5.17 -7.97 -1.15
CA SER A 26 5.52 -8.39 -2.51
C SER A 26 6.39 -9.64 -2.57
N GLY A 27 7.10 -9.98 -1.48
CA GLY A 27 8.10 -11.05 -1.47
C GLY A 27 9.36 -10.72 -2.26
N GLU A 28 9.54 -9.45 -2.66
CA GLU A 28 10.71 -8.98 -3.38
C GLU A 28 11.81 -8.53 -2.41
N PRO A 29 13.09 -8.82 -2.67
CA PRO A 29 14.19 -8.21 -1.95
C PRO A 29 14.16 -6.68 -2.06
N GLU A 30 14.57 -5.99 -1.01
CA GLU A 30 14.72 -4.53 -0.99
C GLU A 30 15.80 -4.07 -1.97
N VAL A 31 16.90 -4.82 -2.05
CA VAL A 31 17.94 -4.61 -3.04
C VAL A 31 17.38 -4.94 -4.43
N GLU A 32 17.45 -3.99 -5.35
CA GLU A 32 17.00 -4.22 -6.71
C GLU A 32 17.81 -5.33 -7.38
N MET A 33 17.13 -6.38 -7.78
CA MET A 33 17.70 -7.49 -8.55
C MET A 33 17.02 -7.56 -9.92
N ALA A 34 17.78 -7.94 -10.95
CA ALA A 34 17.25 -8.08 -12.30
C ALA A 34 16.07 -9.06 -12.38
N GLU A 35 16.13 -10.14 -11.59
CA GLU A 35 15.07 -11.15 -11.50
C GLU A 35 13.80 -10.60 -10.84
N ALA A 36 13.95 -9.84 -9.75
CA ALA A 36 12.85 -9.14 -9.09
C ALA A 36 12.14 -8.18 -10.06
N LYS A 37 12.92 -7.39 -10.79
CA LYS A 37 12.39 -6.48 -11.81
C LYS A 37 11.65 -7.23 -12.92
N LYS A 38 12.21 -8.32 -13.42
CA LYS A 38 11.55 -9.16 -14.42
C LYS A 38 10.21 -9.71 -13.91
N ARG A 39 10.16 -10.20 -12.66
CA ARG A 39 8.90 -10.69 -12.05
C ARG A 39 7.84 -9.60 -11.95
N GLN A 40 8.25 -8.39 -11.58
CA GLN A 40 7.34 -7.23 -11.55
C GLN A 40 6.81 -6.88 -12.95
N ASP A 41 7.68 -6.88 -13.96
CA ASP A 41 7.29 -6.64 -15.36
C ASP A 41 6.29 -7.72 -15.85
N ASP A 42 6.55 -8.99 -15.54
CA ASP A 42 5.65 -10.10 -15.86
C ASP A 42 4.29 -9.94 -15.14
N PHE A 43 4.28 -9.55 -13.85
CA PHE A 43 3.05 -9.28 -13.11
C PHE A 43 2.24 -8.13 -13.70
N LEU A 44 2.90 -7.04 -14.11
CA LEU A 44 2.26 -5.93 -14.78
C LEU A 44 1.64 -6.35 -16.13
N ALA A 45 2.36 -7.15 -16.92
CA ALA A 45 1.85 -7.71 -18.17
C ALA A 45 0.60 -8.57 -17.95
N GLU A 46 0.55 -9.31 -16.85
CA GLU A 46 -0.59 -10.13 -16.43
C GLU A 46 -1.68 -9.35 -15.67
N LYS A 47 -1.52 -8.02 -15.50
CA LYS A 47 -2.42 -7.15 -14.70
C LYS A 47 -2.59 -7.60 -13.25
N LYS A 48 -1.55 -8.22 -12.68
CA LYS A 48 -1.45 -8.56 -11.26
C LYS A 48 -0.95 -7.37 -10.45
N SER A 49 -1.23 -7.39 -9.15
CA SER A 49 -0.73 -6.37 -8.23
C SER A 49 0.77 -6.50 -8.01
N ILE A 50 1.49 -5.38 -8.09
CA ILE A 50 2.90 -5.25 -7.68
C ILE A 50 3.03 -4.49 -6.35
N GLN A 51 1.95 -4.44 -5.56
CA GLN A 51 1.90 -3.71 -4.30
C GLN A 51 2.95 -4.23 -3.30
N ASP A 52 3.69 -3.30 -2.71
CA ASP A 52 4.78 -3.58 -1.77
C ASP A 52 4.64 -2.80 -0.43
N TYR A 53 3.45 -2.26 -0.16
CA TYR A 53 3.15 -1.46 1.03
C TYR A 53 1.75 -1.75 1.58
N VAL A 54 1.56 -1.47 2.87
CA VAL A 54 0.24 -1.38 3.50
C VAL A 54 -0.19 0.08 3.61
N LEU A 55 -1.49 0.34 3.42
CA LEU A 55 -2.08 1.66 3.61
C LEU A 55 -2.73 1.71 4.99
N VAL A 56 -2.31 2.64 5.84
CA VAL A 56 -2.91 2.88 7.17
C VAL A 56 -3.77 4.15 7.07
N PRO A 57 -5.01 4.18 7.60
CA PRO A 57 -5.67 3.19 8.47
C PRO A 57 -6.34 2.00 7.77
N GLY A 58 -6.18 1.83 6.45
CA GLY A 58 -6.85 0.75 5.69
C GLY A 58 -6.48 -0.68 6.14
N GLN A 59 -5.26 -0.87 6.65
CA GLN A 59 -4.79 -2.09 7.31
C GLN A 59 -4.36 -1.71 8.74
N PRO A 60 -5.09 -2.14 9.79
CA PRO A 60 -4.86 -1.70 11.16
C PRO A 60 -3.78 -2.49 11.92
N TRP A 61 -3.37 -3.67 11.46
CA TRP A 61 -2.35 -4.47 12.13
C TRP A 61 -1.60 -5.42 11.19
N LEU A 62 -0.52 -6.00 11.71
CA LEU A 62 0.25 -7.10 11.11
C LEU A 62 0.36 -8.25 12.12
N ASP A 63 -0.10 -9.45 11.75
CA ASP A 63 -0.08 -10.66 12.61
C ASP A 63 0.94 -11.72 12.12
N GLY A 64 1.22 -11.77 10.82
CA GLY A 64 2.15 -12.74 10.26
C GLY A 64 2.13 -12.78 8.74
N SER A 65 2.78 -13.78 8.17
CA SER A 65 2.79 -14.04 6.72
C SER A 65 1.68 -15.02 6.35
N ALA A 66 0.82 -14.64 5.40
CA ALA A 66 -0.20 -15.54 4.87
C ALA A 66 0.44 -16.54 3.90
N THR A 67 0.37 -17.83 4.22
CA THR A 67 0.94 -18.91 3.38
C THR A 67 -0.11 -19.62 2.54
N GLY A 68 -1.38 -19.26 2.72
CA GLY A 68 -2.51 -19.74 1.93
C GLY A 68 -3.85 -19.32 2.54
N PRO A 69 -4.98 -19.68 1.92
CA PRO A 69 -6.30 -19.35 2.43
C PRO A 69 -6.48 -19.86 3.88
N GLY A 70 -6.73 -18.94 4.80
CA GLY A 70 -6.93 -19.24 6.23
C GLY A 70 -5.67 -19.70 6.99
N LYS A 71 -4.48 -19.60 6.40
CA LYS A 71 -3.21 -19.99 7.03
C LYS A 71 -2.28 -18.80 7.17
N VAL A 72 -1.96 -18.48 8.42
CA VAL A 72 -1.01 -17.42 8.78
C VAL A 72 0.12 -18.03 9.60
N HIS A 73 1.36 -17.78 9.19
CA HIS A 73 2.55 -18.09 9.98
C HIS A 73 2.96 -16.82 10.72
N GLN A 74 2.95 -16.88 12.06
CA GLN A 74 3.40 -15.77 12.87
C GLN A 74 4.92 -15.59 12.77
N PHE A 75 5.36 -14.34 12.84
CA PHE A 75 6.78 -14.03 12.94
C PHE A 75 7.35 -14.58 14.25
N ILE A 76 8.46 -15.30 14.14
CA ILE A 76 9.23 -15.83 15.26
C ILE A 76 10.65 -15.29 15.22
N ALA A 77 11.28 -15.17 16.39
CA ALA A 77 12.71 -14.93 16.47
C ALA A 77 13.47 -16.23 16.17
N THR A 78 14.43 -16.19 15.24
CA THR A 78 15.36 -17.28 14.96
C THR A 78 16.78 -16.76 14.91
N ALA A 79 17.76 -17.62 15.23
CA ALA A 79 19.16 -17.31 15.00
C ALA A 79 19.46 -17.21 13.50
N LEU A 80 20.30 -16.25 13.12
CA LEU A 80 20.89 -16.15 11.79
C LEU A 80 21.88 -17.30 11.55
N GLY A 81 22.17 -17.59 10.28
CA GLY A 81 23.04 -18.68 9.84
C GLY A 81 22.40 -20.07 9.93
N LYS A 82 21.08 -20.16 10.01
CA LYS A 82 20.33 -21.43 10.09
C LYS A 82 19.47 -21.71 8.87
N GLY A 83 19.43 -20.79 7.89
CA GLY A 83 18.62 -20.94 6.69
C GLY A 83 17.12 -20.93 6.97
N LYS A 84 16.72 -20.33 8.11
CA LYS A 84 15.32 -20.33 8.57
C LYS A 84 14.65 -18.97 8.46
N THR A 85 15.43 -17.91 8.23
CA THR A 85 14.84 -16.58 8.00
C THR A 85 14.17 -16.50 6.64
N VAL A 86 13.25 -15.54 6.50
CA VAL A 86 12.63 -15.22 5.20
C VAL A 86 13.70 -14.81 4.19
N GLU A 87 14.68 -14.02 4.61
CA GLU A 87 15.85 -13.65 3.81
C GLU A 87 16.50 -14.90 3.21
N ALA A 88 16.92 -15.87 4.04
CA ALA A 88 17.58 -17.08 3.55
C ALA A 88 16.75 -17.87 2.53
N GLN A 89 15.43 -17.96 2.76
CA GLN A 89 14.55 -18.75 1.90
C GLN A 89 14.35 -18.10 0.53
N ILE A 90 14.44 -16.78 0.46
CA ILE A 90 14.16 -16.01 -0.75
C ILE A 90 15.44 -15.62 -1.49
N THR A 91 16.47 -15.19 -0.76
CA THR A 91 17.73 -14.65 -1.31
C THR A 91 18.90 -15.61 -1.21
N GLY A 92 18.83 -16.62 -0.32
CA GLY A 92 19.94 -17.53 -0.03
C GLY A 92 21.00 -16.95 0.93
N VAL A 93 20.83 -15.72 1.43
CA VAL A 93 21.72 -15.07 2.41
C VAL A 93 20.99 -14.74 3.71
N GLU A 94 21.71 -14.41 4.79
CA GLU A 94 21.12 -14.04 6.10
C GLU A 94 21.93 -12.91 6.76
N ASP A 95 22.04 -11.76 6.08
CA ASP A 95 22.90 -10.64 6.50
C ASP A 95 22.15 -9.55 7.26
N ILE A 96 20.86 -9.35 6.96
CA ILE A 96 20.05 -8.26 7.53
C ILE A 96 19.31 -8.75 8.78
N GLY A 97 18.58 -9.87 8.65
CA GLY A 97 17.74 -10.41 9.73
C GLY A 97 16.64 -9.44 10.21
N GLY A 98 15.88 -9.84 11.23
CA GLY A 98 14.92 -8.96 11.91
C GLY A 98 13.74 -8.46 11.05
N LEU A 99 13.04 -7.44 11.57
CA LEU A 99 11.92 -6.77 10.91
C LEU A 99 12.29 -5.29 10.68
N GLN A 100 12.11 -4.78 9.46
CA GLN A 100 12.32 -3.37 9.10
C GLN A 100 11.00 -2.73 8.67
N SER A 101 10.91 -1.41 8.79
CA SER A 101 9.73 -0.66 8.37
C SER A 101 10.10 0.70 7.80
N HIS A 102 9.58 1.02 6.61
CA HIS A 102 9.65 2.35 6.02
C HIS A 102 8.27 2.99 6.07
N ILE A 103 8.16 4.09 6.80
CA ILE A 103 6.89 4.79 7.06
C ILE A 103 6.93 6.13 6.32
N THR A 104 6.05 6.27 5.33
CA THR A 104 5.93 7.51 4.56
C THR A 104 4.56 8.13 4.80
N PRO A 105 4.48 9.34 5.38
CA PRO A 105 3.20 10.04 5.53
C PRO A 105 2.64 10.42 4.16
N GLN A 106 1.32 10.57 4.08
CA GLN A 106 0.72 11.27 2.95
C GLN A 106 1.36 12.66 2.82
N PHE A 107 1.85 13.00 1.63
CA PHE A 107 2.27 14.36 1.34
C PHE A 107 1.13 15.32 1.68
N PRO A 108 1.41 16.48 2.31
CA PRO A 108 0.40 17.50 2.44
C PRO A 108 -0.09 17.83 1.03
N THR A 109 -1.32 17.43 0.71
CA THR A 109 -1.96 17.89 -0.52
C THR A 109 -1.91 19.42 -0.45
N PRO A 110 -1.27 20.12 -1.40
CA PRO A 110 -1.32 21.57 -1.40
C PRO A 110 -2.79 21.93 -1.33
N PHE A 111 -3.15 22.71 -0.30
CA PHE A 111 -4.52 23.13 -0.08
C PHE A 111 -4.96 23.83 -1.36
N LYS A 112 -5.69 23.13 -2.23
CA LYS A 112 -6.40 23.80 -3.32
C LYS A 112 -7.52 24.52 -2.58
N PRO A 113 -7.53 25.86 -2.53
CA PRO A 113 -8.64 26.56 -1.92
C PRO A 113 -9.89 26.05 -2.62
N ILE A 114 -10.82 25.51 -1.83
CA ILE A 114 -12.15 25.21 -2.32
C ILE A 114 -12.67 26.52 -2.93
N PRO A 115 -12.98 26.57 -4.24
CA PRO A 115 -13.44 27.80 -4.88
C PRO A 115 -14.60 28.37 -4.05
N LYS A 116 -14.50 29.60 -3.56
CA LYS A 116 -15.59 30.23 -2.84
C LYS A 116 -16.67 30.63 -3.85
N GLY A 117 -17.88 30.09 -3.71
CA GLY A 117 -19.03 30.42 -4.55
C GLY A 117 -19.64 29.22 -5.27
N ALA A 118 -20.70 29.46 -6.04
CA ALA A 118 -21.35 28.42 -6.82
C ALA A 118 -20.47 27.98 -8.00
N ILE A 119 -20.35 26.67 -8.19
CA ILE A 119 -19.74 26.05 -9.37
C ILE A 119 -20.86 25.74 -10.37
N GLN A 120 -20.68 26.08 -11.65
CA GLN A 120 -21.57 25.59 -12.71
C GLN A 120 -21.07 24.25 -13.27
N LEU A 121 -21.87 23.20 -13.10
CA LEU A 121 -21.70 21.92 -13.76
C LEU A 121 -22.56 21.89 -15.02
N MET A 122 -21.91 21.74 -16.18
CA MET A 122 -22.59 21.55 -17.46
C MET A 122 -22.58 20.08 -17.86
N ILE A 123 -23.75 19.44 -17.82
CA ILE A 123 -23.92 18.04 -18.16
C ILE A 123 -24.58 17.95 -19.54
N ARG A 124 -23.87 17.39 -20.53
CA ARG A 124 -24.45 17.09 -21.84
C ARG A 124 -24.95 15.64 -21.86
N THR A 125 -26.25 15.46 -22.08
CA THR A 125 -26.86 14.14 -22.23
C THR A 125 -26.52 13.52 -23.59
N LEU A 126 -26.68 12.20 -23.71
CA LEU A 126 -26.49 11.47 -24.97
C LEU A 126 -27.41 11.96 -26.11
N LYS A 127 -28.56 12.57 -25.78
CA LYS A 127 -29.48 13.18 -26.76
C LYS A 127 -29.11 14.63 -27.12
N GLY A 128 -27.94 15.11 -26.68
CA GLY A 128 -27.44 16.46 -26.96
C GLY A 128 -28.00 17.57 -26.07
N LYS A 129 -29.02 17.30 -25.23
CA LYS A 129 -29.55 18.27 -24.26
C LYS A 129 -28.48 18.61 -23.22
N VAL A 130 -28.29 19.91 -22.95
CA VAL A 130 -27.40 20.43 -21.91
C VAL A 130 -28.22 20.75 -20.66
N ILE A 131 -27.75 20.30 -19.51
CA ILE A 131 -28.28 20.59 -18.17
C ILE A 131 -27.21 21.40 -17.44
N VAL A 132 -27.59 22.53 -16.85
CA VAL A 132 -26.70 23.38 -16.05
C VAL A 132 -27.13 23.29 -14.59
N ILE A 133 -26.22 22.87 -13.72
CA ILE A 133 -26.43 22.76 -12.28
C ILE A 133 -25.51 23.75 -11.58
N ASN A 134 -26.08 24.66 -10.80
CA ASN A 134 -25.31 25.50 -9.87
C ASN A 134 -25.09 24.71 -8.59
N ALA A 135 -23.91 24.13 -8.42
CA ALA A 135 -23.55 23.29 -7.28
C ALA A 135 -22.67 24.04 -6.28
N SER A 136 -22.78 23.70 -5.00
CA SER A 136 -21.76 24.09 -4.02
C SER A 136 -20.50 23.25 -4.23
N PRO A 137 -19.30 23.83 -4.04
CA PRO A 137 -18.04 23.09 -4.08
C PRO A 137 -17.90 22.05 -2.95
N THR A 138 -18.84 22.04 -2.00
CA THR A 138 -18.92 21.06 -0.89
C THR A 138 -20.00 19.99 -1.09
N TRP A 139 -20.77 20.03 -2.18
CA TRP A 139 -21.80 19.02 -2.44
C TRP A 139 -21.18 17.68 -2.80
N GLN A 140 -21.70 16.60 -2.20
CA GLN A 140 -21.44 15.23 -2.64
C GLN A 140 -22.37 14.85 -3.80
N ILE A 141 -22.09 13.75 -4.48
CA ILE A 141 -22.91 13.27 -5.62
C ILE A 141 -24.38 13.10 -5.24
N ASN A 142 -24.67 12.69 -4.01
CA ASN A 142 -26.04 12.52 -3.51
C ASN A 142 -26.78 13.85 -3.28
N ASN A 143 -26.08 14.98 -3.35
CA ASN A 143 -26.62 16.32 -3.17
C ASN A 143 -26.85 17.06 -4.51
N LEU A 144 -26.54 16.42 -5.63
CA LEU A 144 -26.71 16.96 -6.99
C LEU A 144 -28.10 16.71 -7.57
#